data_AF-A0A8H3UL67-F1
#
_entry.id   AF-A0A8H3UL67-F1
#
_cell.length_a   1.000
_cell.length_b   1.000
_cell.length_c   1.000
_cell.angle_alpha   90.00
_cell.angle_beta   90.00
_cell.angle_gamma   90.00
#
_symmetry.space_group_name_H-M   'P 1'
#
loop_
_entity.id
_entity.type
_entity.pdbx_description
1 polymer ?
#
loop_
_entity_poly.entity_id
_entity_poly.type
_entity_poly.pdbx_seq_one_letter_code
_entity_poly.pdbx_strand_id
1 'polypeptide(L)'
;MSSPNPPHFTQPTTNYWQEILPSTTVINHPPYQYSVPVTLPDNRILNLPIRQLSHDPTQAVASLLVNQASMQVVEELGTFLADLVRPYKPDMIIGLPTLGLTLAPIVAQKLGHTRYIPMGYSKKFWYTEDLSTAVSSITSPGVGEKRVYLDPHLLPLIRGKRVAIIDDAAGDFLSNVGRFKIIESTLREGEQFANAYFDTATKIKIAKALDNFGVDFIELSNPASSPQSRSDCEKICALGLKSKILTHIRCHMDDARIACSIPGLTGVDVVIGTSSFLMEHSHGKDIAYIQKAAVEVISFIKDAGLEVRFSTEDSFRSNLVDVLSIYSAVDKIGVNRVGIADTVGCANPRQVYDLVRTLRGVVSCDIECHFHDDTGCAIANAYCALEAGATHIDTSVIGIGERNGITSLGGLMARMIVADRDYVKSKYNLAALKDLEQLVADIVEINIPFNNPITGVCAFTHKAGIHAKAILNNPSTYEILSPSDFGLTRYVHFSSRLTGWNAIKSRAEQLGYQMTDEEYKQCTVKVKALADVKKMSLDDTDAVIRSFHKMVNSDSPLPVKNANIEDSIKDLENLDLNGVSNGKTNGHANGNGHAEVPPPTEQMKEFLEGEPETEK
;
A
#
# COMPACT_ATOMS: atom_id res chain seq x y z
N MET A 1 -18.83 -30.01 40.22
CA MET A 1 -17.50 -29.92 39.57
C MET A 1 -17.41 -31.04 38.55
N SER A 2 -17.72 -30.73 37.30
CA SER A 2 -17.51 -31.60 36.14
C SER A 2 -16.54 -30.86 35.24
N SER A 3 -15.36 -31.42 35.02
CA SER A 3 -14.35 -30.83 34.13
C SER A 3 -14.96 -30.57 32.75
N PRO A 4 -14.69 -29.42 32.12
CA PRO A 4 -15.16 -29.16 30.77
C PRO A 4 -14.55 -30.18 29.80
N ASN A 5 -15.30 -30.58 28.77
CA ASN A 5 -14.82 -31.47 27.70
C ASN A 5 -13.38 -31.09 27.28
N PRO A 6 -12.46 -32.06 27.14
CA PRO A 6 -11.11 -31.75 26.69
C PRO A 6 -11.18 -31.03 25.33
N PRO A 7 -10.39 -29.96 25.11
CA PRO A 7 -10.38 -29.24 23.84
C PRO A 7 -10.17 -30.19 22.66
N HIS A 8 -10.89 -29.96 21.56
CA HIS A 8 -10.97 -30.83 20.37
C HIS A 8 -9.61 -31.20 19.73
N PHE A 9 -8.52 -30.52 20.13
CA PHE A 9 -7.17 -30.62 19.54
C PHE A 9 -6.03 -30.88 20.55
N THR A 10 -6.30 -31.13 21.84
CA THR A 10 -5.23 -31.16 22.85
C THR A 10 -4.97 -32.55 23.43
N GLN A 11 -3.71 -32.97 23.38
CA GLN A 11 -3.17 -34.10 24.14
C GLN A 11 -1.75 -33.78 24.65
N PRO A 12 -1.24 -34.52 25.66
CA PRO A 12 0.14 -34.34 26.12
C PRO A 12 1.12 -34.42 24.93
N THR A 13 2.05 -33.47 24.87
CA THR A 13 3.00 -33.38 23.74
C THR A 13 4.33 -34.11 24.00
N THR A 14 4.40 -34.89 25.09
CA THR A 14 5.64 -35.49 25.61
C THR A 14 6.30 -36.49 24.66
N ASN A 15 5.54 -37.09 23.76
CA ASN A 15 6.05 -38.11 22.82
C ASN A 15 6.34 -37.52 21.43
N TYR A 16 5.99 -36.26 21.20
CA TYR A 16 6.23 -35.61 19.91
C TYR A 16 7.68 -35.15 19.78
N TRP A 17 8.15 -35.11 18.53
CA TRP A 17 9.53 -34.71 18.18
C TRP A 17 10.61 -35.60 18.81
N GLN A 18 10.26 -36.80 19.29
CA GLN A 18 11.22 -37.72 19.90
C GLN A 18 11.78 -38.73 18.90
N GLU A 19 11.05 -39.03 17.83
CA GLU A 19 11.44 -39.98 16.79
C GLU A 19 11.06 -39.48 15.40
N ILE A 20 11.83 -39.93 14.40
CA ILE A 20 11.49 -39.80 12.98
C ILE A 20 10.98 -41.16 12.51
N LEU A 21 9.77 -41.18 11.97
CA LEU A 21 9.13 -42.41 11.52
C LEU A 21 9.62 -42.81 10.11
N PRO A 22 9.65 -44.11 9.78
CA PRO A 22 10.07 -44.60 8.46
C PRO A 22 9.19 -44.06 7.32
N SER A 23 9.72 -44.01 6.09
CA SER A 23 8.96 -43.63 4.89
C SER A 23 7.80 -44.56 4.55
N THR A 24 7.80 -45.78 5.11
CA THR A 24 6.71 -46.76 4.98
C THR A 24 5.56 -46.53 5.95
N THR A 25 5.61 -45.47 6.76
CA THR A 25 4.56 -45.16 7.74
C THR A 25 3.25 -44.84 7.03
N VAL A 26 2.17 -45.49 7.43
CA VAL A 26 0.83 -45.20 6.89
C VAL A 26 0.38 -43.84 7.39
N ILE A 27 0.16 -42.92 6.45
CA ILE A 27 -0.26 -41.54 6.72
C ILE A 27 -1.78 -41.48 6.67
N ASN A 28 -2.41 -41.05 7.77
CA ASN A 28 -3.85 -40.76 7.76
C ASN A 28 -4.12 -39.51 6.93
N HIS A 29 -5.20 -39.50 6.17
CA HIS A 29 -5.62 -38.32 5.40
C HIS A 29 -6.40 -37.33 6.28
N PRO A 30 -6.41 -36.02 5.94
CA PRO A 30 -7.21 -35.04 6.66
C PRO A 30 -8.70 -35.42 6.65
N PRO A 31 -9.49 -35.00 7.66
CA PRO A 31 -9.13 -34.01 8.69
C PRO A 31 -8.25 -34.57 9.82
N TYR A 32 -7.22 -33.81 10.19
CA TYR A 32 -6.31 -34.15 11.29
C TYR A 32 -6.88 -33.69 12.64
N GLN A 33 -6.74 -34.52 13.67
CA GLN A 33 -7.23 -34.21 15.03
C GLN A 33 -6.13 -33.83 16.01
N TYR A 34 -5.07 -34.64 16.15
CA TYR A 34 -4.03 -34.40 17.18
C TYR A 34 -2.66 -34.07 16.62
N SER A 35 -2.36 -34.55 15.41
CA SER A 35 -1.09 -34.29 14.77
C SER A 35 -1.19 -34.28 13.26
N VAL A 36 -0.27 -33.54 12.65
CA VAL A 36 -0.04 -33.51 11.21
C VAL A 36 1.25 -34.28 10.92
N PRO A 37 1.20 -35.36 10.13
CA PRO A 37 2.40 -36.03 9.62
C PRO A 37 3.06 -35.18 8.55
N VAL A 38 4.33 -34.81 8.75
CA VAL A 38 5.11 -34.01 7.80
C VAL A 38 6.19 -34.87 7.17
N THR A 39 6.28 -34.83 5.84
CA THR A 39 7.29 -35.54 5.07
C THR A 39 8.60 -34.74 5.06
N LEU A 40 9.68 -35.37 5.52
CA LEU A 40 11.04 -34.84 5.48
C LEU A 40 11.65 -35.03 4.07
N PRO A 41 12.76 -34.34 3.74
CA PRO A 41 13.35 -34.40 2.39
C PRO A 41 13.72 -35.80 1.89
N ASP A 42 13.94 -36.76 2.78
CA ASP A 42 14.25 -38.16 2.45
C ASP A 42 13.02 -39.09 2.51
N ASN A 43 11.81 -38.51 2.56
CA ASN A 43 10.51 -39.18 2.68
C ASN A 43 10.21 -39.83 4.04
N ARG A 44 11.10 -39.73 5.04
CA ARG A 44 10.73 -40.08 6.42
C ARG A 44 9.69 -39.10 6.98
N ILE A 45 8.97 -39.51 8.03
CA ILE A 45 7.86 -38.73 8.56
C ILE A 45 8.18 -38.19 9.97
N LEU A 46 7.89 -36.91 10.19
CA LEU A 46 7.89 -36.29 11.51
C LEU A 46 6.47 -35.86 11.87
N ASN A 47 5.92 -36.39 12.96
CA ASN A 47 4.61 -36.00 13.44
C ASN A 47 4.69 -34.68 14.23
N LEU A 48 3.92 -33.68 13.82
CA LEU A 48 3.81 -32.40 14.50
C LEU A 48 2.50 -32.32 15.28
N PRO A 49 2.52 -32.04 16.60
CA PRO A 49 1.30 -31.88 17.38
C PRO A 49 0.56 -30.61 16.96
N ILE A 50 -0.77 -30.72 16.90
CA ILE A 50 -1.69 -29.61 16.65
C ILE A 50 -1.89 -28.84 17.96
N ARG A 51 -1.75 -27.51 17.90
CA ARG A 51 -1.96 -26.60 19.03
C ARG A 51 -3.00 -25.56 18.66
N GLN A 52 -4.11 -25.55 19.40
CA GLN A 52 -5.16 -24.55 19.24
C GLN A 52 -4.64 -23.15 19.59
N LEU A 53 -5.04 -22.14 18.81
CA LEU A 53 -4.71 -20.76 19.10
C LEU A 53 -5.57 -20.23 20.25
N SER A 54 -4.97 -19.52 21.20
CA SER A 54 -5.67 -19.03 22.39
C SER A 54 -6.70 -17.93 22.11
N HIS A 55 -6.52 -17.18 21.03
CA HIS A 55 -7.37 -16.06 20.62
C HIS A 55 -8.47 -16.46 19.62
N ASP A 56 -8.35 -17.60 18.96
CA ASP A 56 -9.36 -18.15 18.05
C ASP A 56 -9.44 -19.68 18.20
N PRO A 57 -10.47 -20.20 18.91
CA PRO A 57 -10.62 -21.64 19.12
C PRO A 57 -10.99 -22.40 17.84
N THR A 58 -11.29 -21.73 16.73
CA THR A 58 -11.51 -22.39 15.43
C THR A 58 -10.22 -22.63 14.65
N GLN A 59 -9.09 -22.08 15.13
CA GLN A 59 -7.79 -22.19 14.48
C GLN A 59 -6.77 -22.96 15.33
N ALA A 60 -5.85 -23.63 14.65
CA ALA A 60 -4.75 -24.35 15.27
C ALA A 60 -3.52 -24.39 14.36
N VAL A 61 -2.35 -24.61 14.96
CA VAL A 61 -1.06 -24.72 14.26
C VAL A 61 -0.44 -26.10 14.49
N ALA A 62 0.12 -26.70 13.44
CA ALA A 62 1.04 -27.82 13.57
C ALA A 62 2.39 -27.28 14.05
N SER A 63 2.81 -27.65 15.25
CA SER A 63 3.97 -27.03 15.90
C SER A 63 5.23 -27.89 15.84
N LEU A 64 6.39 -27.26 15.65
CA LEU A 64 7.70 -27.87 15.80
C LEU A 64 8.50 -27.06 16.83
N LEU A 65 8.85 -27.67 17.97
CA LEU A 65 9.69 -27.05 19.00
C LEU A 65 11.02 -27.81 19.07
N VAL A 66 11.99 -27.40 18.25
CA VAL A 66 13.26 -28.12 18.09
C VAL A 66 14.04 -28.24 19.40
N ASN A 67 13.95 -27.24 20.28
CA ASN A 67 14.57 -27.28 21.61
C ASN A 67 13.92 -28.26 22.60
N GLN A 68 12.78 -28.86 22.24
CA GLN A 68 12.13 -29.95 23.00
C GLN A 68 12.24 -31.31 22.27
N ALA A 69 12.82 -31.34 21.08
CA ALA A 69 13.00 -32.55 20.29
C ALA A 69 14.16 -33.41 20.81
N SER A 70 14.15 -34.70 20.48
CA SER A 70 15.27 -35.58 20.81
C SER A 70 16.53 -35.16 20.06
N MET A 71 17.71 -35.42 20.63
CA MET A 71 18.99 -35.10 19.98
C MET A 71 19.10 -35.67 18.57
N GLN A 72 18.56 -36.88 18.36
CA GLN A 72 18.53 -37.53 17.04
C GLN A 72 17.68 -36.73 16.04
N VAL A 73 16.48 -36.31 16.42
CA VAL A 73 15.60 -35.51 15.55
C VAL A 73 16.27 -34.16 15.23
N VAL A 74 16.87 -33.52 16.23
CA VAL A 74 17.60 -32.25 16.05
C VAL A 74 18.78 -32.39 15.08
N GLU A 75 19.57 -33.46 15.21
CA GLU A 75 20.71 -33.72 14.33
C GLU A 75 20.29 -33.95 12.87
N GLU A 76 19.22 -34.70 12.66
CA GLU A 76 18.66 -34.98 11.33
C GLU A 76 18.10 -33.71 10.68
N LEU A 77 17.30 -32.93 11.41
CA LEU A 77 16.79 -31.64 10.95
C LEU A 77 17.93 -30.66 10.63
N GLY A 78 18.96 -30.61 11.46
CA GLY A 78 20.15 -29.79 11.21
C GLY A 78 20.93 -30.26 9.98
N THR A 79 20.97 -31.56 9.71
CA THR A 79 21.62 -32.13 8.52
C THR A 79 20.87 -31.76 7.24
N PHE A 80 19.54 -31.92 7.22
CA PHE A 80 18.72 -31.47 6.10
C PHE A 80 18.88 -29.97 5.83
N LEU A 81 18.90 -29.17 6.90
CA LEU A 81 19.10 -27.73 6.77
C LEU A 81 20.49 -27.39 6.24
N ALA A 82 21.53 -28.12 6.65
CA ALA A 82 22.88 -27.97 6.09
C ALA A 82 22.91 -28.28 4.59
N ASP A 83 22.22 -29.33 4.14
CA ASP A 83 22.12 -29.68 2.72
C ASP A 83 21.44 -28.58 1.90
N LEU A 84 20.36 -27.98 2.43
CA LEU A 84 19.67 -26.85 1.81
C LEU A 84 20.55 -25.59 1.73
N VAL A 85 21.38 -25.35 2.76
CA VAL A 85 22.24 -24.16 2.83
C VAL A 85 23.53 -24.32 2.01
N ARG A 86 24.00 -25.56 1.79
CA ARG A 86 25.27 -25.87 1.13
C ARG A 86 25.48 -25.17 -0.23
N PRO A 87 24.50 -25.10 -1.15
CA PRO A 87 24.69 -24.48 -2.47
C PRO A 87 25.09 -22.99 -2.40
N TYR A 88 24.67 -22.29 -1.35
CA TYR A 88 24.98 -20.87 -1.14
C TYR A 88 26.43 -20.64 -0.65
N LYS A 89 27.13 -21.71 -0.25
CA LYS A 89 28.53 -21.70 0.21
C LYS A 89 28.78 -20.60 1.26
N PRO A 90 28.05 -20.55 2.38
CA PRO A 90 28.27 -19.51 3.39
C PRO A 90 29.70 -19.58 3.94
N ASP A 91 30.27 -18.41 4.25
CA ASP A 91 31.56 -18.30 4.91
C ASP A 91 31.41 -18.38 6.45
N MET A 92 30.22 -18.09 6.98
CA MET A 92 29.88 -18.14 8.41
C MET A 92 28.41 -18.50 8.64
N ILE A 93 28.14 -19.22 9.73
CA ILE A 93 26.78 -19.54 10.19
C ILE A 93 26.44 -18.72 11.44
N ILE A 94 25.28 -18.08 11.44
CA ILE A 94 24.71 -17.37 12.59
C ILE A 94 23.48 -18.14 13.09
N GLY A 95 23.37 -18.33 14.40
CA GLY A 95 22.15 -18.84 15.03
C GLY A 95 21.41 -17.73 15.78
N LEU A 96 20.14 -17.51 15.44
CA LEU A 96 19.27 -16.60 16.19
C LEU A 96 18.67 -17.28 17.43
N PRO A 97 18.30 -16.53 18.49
CA PRO A 97 17.78 -17.10 19.73
C PRO A 97 16.60 -18.04 19.50
N THR A 98 16.42 -19.00 20.42
CA THR A 98 15.38 -20.05 20.39
C THR A 98 15.73 -21.22 19.45
N LEU A 99 15.06 -21.38 18.31
CA LEU A 99 15.23 -22.53 17.43
C LEU A 99 16.54 -22.42 16.61
N GLY A 100 16.90 -21.20 16.17
CA GLY A 100 18.15 -20.96 15.46
C GLY A 100 19.40 -21.44 16.18
N LEU A 101 19.53 -21.14 17.48
CA LEU A 101 20.66 -21.56 18.33
C LEU A 101 20.77 -23.08 18.48
N THR A 102 19.68 -23.82 18.28
CA THR A 102 19.67 -25.28 18.41
C THR A 102 20.20 -25.94 17.13
N LEU A 103 19.86 -25.40 15.96
CA LEU A 103 20.23 -25.97 14.66
C LEU A 103 21.56 -25.43 14.09
N ALA A 104 21.86 -24.14 14.31
CA ALA A 104 23.06 -23.48 13.79
C ALA A 104 24.39 -24.23 14.05
N PRO A 105 24.68 -24.75 15.27
CA PRO A 105 25.93 -25.49 15.49
C PRO A 105 26.04 -26.76 14.64
N ILE A 106 24.93 -27.48 14.44
CA ILE A 106 24.90 -28.71 13.62
C ILE A 106 25.10 -28.34 12.15
N VAL A 107 24.41 -27.30 11.67
CA VAL A 107 24.56 -26.79 10.31
C VAL A 107 26.01 -26.37 10.05
N ALA A 108 26.60 -25.61 10.97
CA ALA A 108 28.00 -25.18 10.88
C ALA A 108 28.96 -26.37 10.80
N GLN A 109 28.79 -27.36 11.67
CA GLN A 109 29.61 -28.57 11.67
C GLN A 109 29.49 -29.37 10.36
N LYS A 110 28.26 -29.57 9.86
CA LYS A 110 28.02 -30.33 8.61
C LYS A 110 28.52 -29.60 7.36
N LEU A 111 28.62 -28.27 7.40
CA LEU A 111 29.22 -27.45 6.34
C LEU A 111 30.74 -27.29 6.50
N GLY A 112 31.35 -27.88 7.54
CA GLY A 112 32.80 -27.86 7.75
C GLY A 112 33.33 -26.63 8.49
N HIS A 113 32.46 -25.82 9.10
CA HIS A 113 32.88 -24.72 9.95
C HIS A 113 33.24 -25.23 11.35
N THR A 114 34.31 -24.70 11.92
CA THR A 114 34.75 -25.02 13.29
C THR A 114 34.03 -24.18 14.36
N ARG A 115 33.25 -23.19 13.94
CA ARG A 115 32.50 -22.29 14.81
C ARG A 115 31.24 -21.77 14.11
N TYR A 116 30.29 -21.32 14.92
CA TYR A 116 29.16 -20.49 14.51
C TYR A 116 29.11 -19.24 15.42
N ILE A 117 28.26 -18.27 15.07
CA ILE A 117 28.06 -17.05 15.86
C ILE A 117 26.65 -17.09 16.47
N PRO A 118 26.52 -17.14 17.81
CA PRO A 118 25.23 -17.03 18.47
C PRO A 118 24.82 -15.56 18.62
N MET A 119 23.57 -15.24 18.31
CA MET A 119 22.94 -13.96 18.68
C MET A 119 22.01 -14.15 19.89
N GLY A 120 21.69 -13.04 20.58
CA GLY A 120 20.97 -13.09 21.86
C GLY A 120 19.95 -11.97 22.02
N TYR A 121 18.89 -12.20 22.79
CA TYR A 121 17.94 -11.13 23.19
C TYR A 121 18.47 -10.25 24.32
N SER A 122 19.43 -10.75 25.11
CA SER A 122 19.97 -10.03 26.26
C SER A 122 21.13 -9.13 25.85
N LYS A 123 20.91 -7.81 25.89
CA LYS A 123 21.97 -6.81 25.72
C LYS A 123 23.03 -6.96 26.82
N LYS A 124 24.29 -7.16 26.43
CA LYS A 124 25.43 -7.09 27.35
C LYS A 124 25.90 -5.63 27.47
N PHE A 125 26.61 -5.29 28.55
CA PHE A 125 26.96 -3.88 28.82
C PHE A 125 27.87 -3.25 27.74
N TRP A 126 28.58 -4.05 26.95
CA TRP A 126 29.40 -3.60 25.82
C TRP A 126 28.69 -3.68 24.46
N TYR A 127 27.45 -4.14 24.41
CA TYR A 127 26.66 -4.18 23.17
C TYR A 127 26.09 -2.81 22.86
N THR A 128 26.03 -2.50 21.57
CA THR A 128 25.56 -1.21 21.07
C THR A 128 24.25 -1.39 20.31
N GLU A 129 23.42 -0.34 20.24
CA GLU A 129 22.10 -0.43 19.59
C GLU A 129 22.20 -0.52 18.05
N ASP A 130 23.26 0.02 17.47
CA ASP A 130 23.54 -0.03 16.03
C ASP A 130 23.82 -1.45 15.51
N LEU A 131 24.18 -2.40 16.39
CA LEU A 131 24.33 -3.82 16.06
C LEU A 131 23.18 -4.66 16.63
N SER A 132 21.96 -4.14 16.53
CA SER A 132 20.75 -4.86 16.94
C SER A 132 19.55 -4.52 16.06
N THR A 133 18.58 -5.44 16.01
CA THR A 133 17.30 -5.22 15.30
C THR A 133 16.13 -5.66 16.16
N ALA A 134 14.99 -4.98 16.00
CA ALA A 134 13.73 -5.41 16.61
C ALA A 134 13.24 -6.69 15.93
N VAL A 135 12.63 -7.57 16.71
CA VAL A 135 11.97 -8.80 16.26
C VAL A 135 10.64 -8.96 16.98
N SER A 136 9.64 -9.45 16.27
CA SER A 136 8.31 -9.75 16.79
C SER A 136 7.97 -11.23 16.56
N SER A 137 7.13 -11.81 17.43
CA SER A 137 6.69 -13.20 17.29
C SER A 137 5.20 -13.26 17.03
N ILE A 138 4.82 -13.97 15.96
CA ILE A 138 3.41 -14.25 15.61
C ILE A 138 2.71 -15.02 16.74
N THR A 139 3.46 -15.83 17.51
CA THR A 139 2.90 -16.66 18.59
C THR A 139 2.80 -15.95 19.95
N SER A 140 3.30 -14.71 20.06
CA SER A 140 3.24 -13.93 21.31
C SER A 140 2.97 -12.44 21.02
N PRO A 141 1.86 -12.10 20.34
CA PRO A 141 1.51 -10.71 20.08
C PRO A 141 1.29 -9.98 21.41
N GLY A 142 2.00 -8.87 21.63
CA GLY A 142 1.83 -8.01 22.82
C GLY A 142 2.89 -8.15 23.92
N VAL A 143 3.80 -9.12 23.84
CA VAL A 143 5.05 -9.07 24.63
C VAL A 143 5.95 -8.08 23.90
N GLY A 144 6.16 -6.88 24.47
CA GLY A 144 6.79 -5.73 23.80
C GLY A 144 8.07 -6.01 23.01
N GLU A 145 8.46 -5.07 22.15
CA GLU A 145 9.57 -5.23 21.18
C GLU A 145 10.80 -5.92 21.80
N LYS A 146 11.09 -7.14 21.33
CA LYS A 146 12.35 -7.82 21.63
C LYS A 146 13.38 -7.34 20.61
N ARG A 147 14.60 -7.10 21.06
CA ARG A 147 15.73 -6.82 20.18
C ARG A 147 16.68 -8.01 20.18
N VAL A 148 17.18 -8.38 19.01
CA VAL A 148 18.27 -9.34 18.89
C VAL A 148 19.58 -8.59 18.67
N TYR A 149 20.62 -8.98 19.40
CA TYR A 149 21.90 -8.28 19.43
C TYR A 149 23.02 -9.16 18.87
N LEU A 150 23.95 -8.50 18.16
CA LEU A 150 25.24 -9.05 17.77
C LEU A 150 26.34 -8.49 18.70
N ASP A 151 27.25 -9.35 19.15
CA ASP A 151 28.45 -8.89 19.85
C ASP A 151 29.36 -8.09 18.90
N PRO A 152 29.67 -6.81 19.20
CA PRO A 152 30.56 -6.00 18.37
C PRO A 152 31.93 -6.65 18.12
N HIS A 153 32.45 -7.45 19.05
CA HIS A 153 33.74 -8.13 18.89
C HIS A 153 33.71 -9.29 17.87
N LEU A 154 32.52 -9.76 17.49
CA LEU A 154 32.35 -10.78 16.46
C LEU A 154 32.17 -10.18 15.05
N LEU A 155 32.00 -8.86 14.94
CA LEU A 155 31.80 -8.16 13.66
C LEU A 155 32.90 -8.46 12.61
N PRO A 156 34.20 -8.55 12.95
CA PRO A 156 35.24 -8.90 11.97
C PRO A 156 35.07 -10.28 11.32
N LEU A 157 34.32 -11.18 11.94
CA LEU A 157 34.07 -12.53 11.41
C LEU A 157 32.95 -12.56 10.36
N ILE A 158 32.13 -11.51 10.28
CA ILE A 158 30.96 -11.45 9.40
C ILE A 158 31.06 -10.34 8.34
N ARG A 159 31.81 -9.27 8.61
CA ARG A 159 31.88 -8.12 7.71
C ARG A 159 32.48 -8.54 6.36
N GLY A 160 31.74 -8.31 5.28
CA GLY A 160 32.13 -8.69 3.92
C GLY A 160 32.13 -10.20 3.65
N LYS A 161 31.50 -11.00 4.52
CA LYS A 161 31.36 -12.45 4.39
C LYS A 161 29.94 -12.80 4.00
N ARG A 162 29.78 -13.91 3.28
CA ARG A 162 28.47 -14.51 3.02
C ARG A 162 28.04 -15.28 4.26
N VAL A 163 26.88 -14.94 4.80
CA VAL A 163 26.41 -15.50 6.07
C VAL A 163 25.09 -16.23 5.84
N ALA A 164 24.95 -17.40 6.45
CA ALA A 164 23.65 -18.05 6.58
C ALA A 164 23.14 -17.84 8.01
N ILE A 165 21.95 -17.23 8.13
CA ILE A 165 21.25 -17.04 9.39
C ILE A 165 20.26 -18.20 9.55
N ILE A 166 20.39 -18.94 10.64
CA ILE A 166 19.54 -20.07 10.97
C ILE A 166 18.56 -19.61 12.04
N ASP A 167 17.27 -19.67 11.72
CA ASP A 167 16.18 -19.35 12.65
C ASP A 167 14.85 -20.00 12.24
N ASP A 168 13.84 -19.89 13.11
CA ASP A 168 12.44 -20.20 12.81
C ASP A 168 11.62 -18.99 12.32
N ALA A 169 12.18 -17.78 12.45
CA ALA A 169 11.61 -16.55 11.93
C ALA A 169 12.33 -16.12 10.64
N ALA A 170 11.88 -16.64 9.50
CA ALA A 170 12.30 -16.13 8.19
C ALA A 170 11.49 -14.87 7.85
N GLY A 171 11.86 -13.72 8.41
CA GLY A 171 11.52 -12.45 7.79
C GLY A 171 12.41 -12.24 6.56
N ASP A 172 11.87 -11.76 5.44
CA ASP A 172 12.74 -11.26 4.36
C ASP A 172 13.42 -9.98 4.86
N PHE A 173 14.62 -10.10 5.42
CA PHE A 173 15.37 -8.97 5.99
C PHE A 173 15.74 -7.90 4.96
N LEU A 174 15.61 -8.22 3.68
CA LEU A 174 15.81 -7.28 2.59
C LEU A 174 14.54 -6.53 2.24
N SER A 175 13.35 -7.06 2.57
CA SER A 175 12.09 -6.35 2.38
C SER A 175 12.04 -5.08 3.22
N ASN A 176 11.57 -4.00 2.60
CA ASN A 176 11.46 -2.68 3.22
C ASN A 176 10.00 -2.21 3.36
N VAL A 177 9.03 -3.13 3.29
CA VAL A 177 7.60 -2.80 3.43
C VAL A 177 7.26 -2.09 4.75
N GLY A 178 8.01 -2.34 5.83
CA GLY A 178 7.88 -1.65 7.12
C GLY A 178 8.91 -0.54 7.37
N ARG A 179 9.69 -0.11 6.36
CA ARG A 179 10.77 0.88 6.50
C ARG A 179 11.17 1.56 5.18
N PHE A 180 10.22 2.13 4.46
CA PHE A 180 10.44 2.79 3.17
C PHE A 180 10.38 4.33 3.27
N LYS A 181 10.80 5.01 2.20
CA LYS A 181 10.66 6.47 2.07
C LYS A 181 9.90 6.83 0.81
N ILE A 182 9.18 7.94 0.87
CA ILE A 182 8.43 8.48 -0.27
C ILE A 182 9.19 9.67 -0.84
N ILE A 183 9.40 9.64 -2.15
CA ILE A 183 9.78 10.82 -2.93
C ILE A 183 8.54 11.28 -3.67
N GLU A 184 8.04 12.45 -3.27
CA GLU A 184 6.80 12.98 -3.83
C GLU A 184 7.11 13.88 -5.02
N SER A 185 6.71 13.43 -6.21
CA SER A 185 7.04 14.00 -7.50
C SER A 185 5.86 14.75 -8.13
N THR A 186 4.82 15.13 -7.37
CA THR A 186 3.71 15.95 -7.90
C THR A 186 4.22 17.26 -8.51
N LEU A 187 5.28 17.85 -7.94
CA LEU A 187 5.89 19.10 -8.41
C LEU A 187 7.00 18.91 -9.47
N ARG A 188 7.12 17.70 -10.05
CA ARG A 188 8.03 17.40 -11.15
C ARG A 188 7.38 16.51 -12.21
N GLU A 189 6.97 15.30 -11.85
CA GLU A 189 6.20 14.38 -12.71
C GLU A 189 4.81 14.92 -12.94
N GLY A 190 4.13 15.39 -11.89
CA GLY A 190 2.79 15.96 -12.01
C GLY A 190 2.74 17.20 -12.91
N GLU A 191 3.84 17.95 -13.09
CA GLU A 191 3.91 19.06 -14.07
C GLU A 191 3.84 18.58 -15.53
N GLN A 192 4.03 17.29 -15.81
CA GLN A 192 3.91 16.71 -17.15
C GLN A 192 2.48 16.25 -17.47
N PHE A 193 1.56 16.31 -16.50
CA PHE A 193 0.16 16.04 -16.72
C PHE A 193 -0.46 17.11 -17.65
N ALA A 194 -1.33 16.69 -18.56
CA ALA A 194 -1.81 17.54 -19.66
C ALA A 194 -2.44 18.87 -19.22
N ASN A 195 -3.09 18.92 -18.05
CA ASN A 195 -3.73 20.12 -17.51
C ASN A 195 -2.93 20.78 -16.37
N ALA A 196 -1.69 20.37 -16.11
CA ALA A 196 -0.92 20.91 -15.01
C ALA A 196 -0.23 22.24 -15.40
N TYR A 197 -0.69 23.33 -14.81
CA TYR A 197 -0.07 24.65 -14.91
C TYR A 197 0.13 25.25 -13.53
N PHE A 198 1.19 24.83 -12.83
CA PHE A 198 1.45 25.29 -11.47
C PHE A 198 2.21 26.63 -11.48
N ASP A 199 1.58 27.69 -11.00
CA ASP A 199 2.30 28.91 -10.66
C ASP A 199 3.07 28.76 -9.34
N THR A 200 3.97 29.70 -9.04
CA THR A 200 4.78 29.66 -7.81
C THR A 200 3.93 29.49 -6.55
N ALA A 201 2.80 30.20 -6.46
CA ALA A 201 1.95 30.17 -5.27
C ALA A 201 1.32 28.79 -5.06
N THR A 202 0.91 28.16 -6.16
CA THR A 202 0.37 26.80 -6.24
C THR A 202 1.42 25.78 -5.83
N LYS A 203 2.64 25.87 -6.38
CA LYS A 203 3.74 24.98 -5.99
C LYS A 203 4.07 25.07 -4.50
N ILE A 204 4.11 26.29 -3.95
CA ILE A 204 4.32 26.51 -2.50
C ILE A 204 3.19 25.89 -1.67
N LYS A 205 1.92 26.01 -2.09
CA LYS A 205 0.78 25.40 -1.39
C LYS A 205 0.90 23.88 -1.37
N ILE A 206 1.16 23.26 -2.52
CA ILE A 206 1.33 21.81 -2.64
C ILE A 206 2.53 21.36 -1.79
N ALA A 207 3.69 22.01 -1.88
CA ALA A 207 4.87 21.64 -1.10
C ALA A 207 4.61 21.66 0.42
N LYS A 208 3.90 22.68 0.92
CA LYS A 208 3.50 22.75 2.34
C LYS A 208 2.50 21.67 2.73
N ALA A 209 1.56 21.33 1.85
CA ALA A 209 0.58 20.28 2.09
C ALA A 209 1.25 18.88 2.13
N LEU A 210 2.21 18.64 1.23
CA LEU A 210 3.06 17.44 1.21
C LEU A 210 3.91 17.33 2.48
N ASP A 211 4.54 18.43 2.91
CA ASP A 211 5.32 18.47 4.16
C ASP A 211 4.46 18.19 5.40
N ASN A 212 3.25 18.73 5.44
CA ASN A 212 2.29 18.45 6.50
C ASN A 212 1.77 16.99 6.47
N PHE A 213 1.66 16.40 5.28
CA PHE A 213 1.34 14.98 5.12
C PHE A 213 2.47 14.09 5.67
N GLY A 214 3.73 14.53 5.56
CA GLY A 214 4.90 13.87 6.14
C GLY A 214 5.71 13.02 5.16
N VAL A 215 5.71 13.38 3.87
CA VAL A 215 6.62 12.75 2.88
C VAL A 215 8.09 13.01 3.25
N ASP A 216 8.98 12.10 2.89
CA ASP A 216 10.40 12.23 3.23
C ASP A 216 11.10 13.23 2.32
N PHE A 217 10.72 13.21 1.04
CA PHE A 217 11.28 14.08 0.00
C PHE A 217 10.19 14.67 -0.89
N ILE A 218 10.44 15.87 -1.40
CA ILE A 218 9.66 16.52 -2.45
C ILE A 218 10.61 16.76 -3.62
N GLU A 219 10.27 16.23 -4.79
CA GLU A 219 11.06 16.38 -6.01
C GLU A 219 10.52 17.53 -6.86
N LEU A 220 11.42 18.41 -7.30
CA LEU A 220 11.10 19.58 -8.11
C LEU A 220 11.67 19.47 -9.53
N SER A 221 10.96 20.07 -10.48
CA SER A 221 11.41 20.28 -11.85
C SER A 221 12.81 20.89 -11.94
N ASN A 222 13.54 20.53 -13.01
CA ASN A 222 14.91 20.99 -13.25
C ASN A 222 15.01 22.54 -13.25
N PRO A 223 15.83 23.15 -12.37
CA PRO A 223 16.00 24.61 -12.32
C PRO A 223 16.73 25.17 -13.55
N ALA A 224 17.33 24.32 -14.38
CA ALA A 224 17.91 24.71 -15.66
C ALA A 224 16.87 24.81 -16.80
N SER A 225 15.66 24.25 -16.62
CA SER A 225 14.63 24.27 -17.68
C SER A 225 14.11 25.67 -17.99
N SER A 226 13.94 26.52 -16.97
CA SER A 226 13.52 27.90 -17.16
C SER A 226 13.90 28.81 -15.98
N PRO A 227 13.95 30.14 -16.16
CA PRO A 227 14.12 31.08 -15.06
C PRO A 227 13.04 30.94 -13.97
N GLN A 228 11.81 30.58 -14.38
CA GLN A 228 10.70 30.37 -13.45
C GLN A 228 10.93 29.11 -12.60
N SER A 229 11.32 27.99 -13.21
CA SER A 229 11.65 26.74 -12.50
C SER A 229 12.78 26.95 -11.48
N ARG A 230 13.79 27.76 -11.82
CA ARG A 230 14.83 28.17 -10.87
C ARG A 230 14.27 28.95 -9.69
N SER A 231 13.48 29.99 -9.97
CA SER A 231 12.88 30.83 -8.93
C SER A 231 11.94 30.03 -8.01
N ASP A 232 11.17 29.10 -8.57
CA ASP A 232 10.28 28.22 -7.79
C ASP A 232 11.10 27.30 -6.87
N CYS A 233 12.18 26.71 -7.38
CA CYS A 233 13.07 25.85 -6.60
C CYS A 233 13.72 26.62 -5.43
N GLU A 234 14.26 27.81 -5.69
CA GLU A 234 14.82 28.69 -4.64
C GLU A 234 13.79 29.04 -3.57
N LYS A 235 12.57 29.42 -3.99
CA LYS A 235 11.50 29.80 -3.05
C LYS A 235 11.03 28.63 -2.19
N ILE A 236 10.91 27.43 -2.76
CA ILE A 236 10.50 26.23 -2.03
C ILE A 236 11.59 25.79 -1.05
N CYS A 237 12.86 25.81 -1.46
CA CYS A 237 13.98 25.50 -0.57
C CYS A 237 14.05 26.48 0.62
N ALA A 238 13.65 27.74 0.42
CA ALA A 238 13.62 28.76 1.47
C ALA A 238 12.46 28.64 2.47
N LEU A 239 11.52 27.70 2.29
CA LEU A 239 10.35 27.55 3.17
C LEU A 239 10.67 26.92 4.55
N GLY A 240 11.83 26.27 4.69
CA GLY A 240 12.18 25.55 5.93
C GLY A 240 11.29 24.33 6.20
N LEU A 241 10.95 23.59 5.15
CA LEU A 241 10.18 22.34 5.25
C LEU A 241 10.95 21.25 6.01
N LYS A 242 10.24 20.31 6.61
CA LYS A 242 10.86 19.13 7.25
C LYS A 242 11.32 18.11 6.21
N SER A 243 10.56 18.02 5.12
CA SER A 243 10.84 17.20 3.95
C SER A 243 12.09 17.69 3.25
N LYS A 244 12.91 16.75 2.79
CA LYS A 244 14.08 17.06 1.97
C LYS A 244 13.65 17.50 0.57
N ILE A 245 14.33 18.49 0.02
CA ILE A 245 14.03 18.99 -1.33
C ILE A 245 15.05 18.45 -2.32
N LEU A 246 14.55 17.74 -3.33
CA LEU A 246 15.31 17.18 -4.43
C LEU A 246 14.98 17.95 -5.71
N THR A 247 15.89 17.92 -6.68
CA THR A 247 15.57 18.37 -8.04
C THR A 247 16.07 17.39 -9.08
N HIS A 248 15.24 17.15 -10.08
CA HIS A 248 15.52 16.23 -11.16
C HIS A 248 16.28 16.94 -12.28
N ILE A 249 17.47 16.45 -12.64
CA ILE A 249 18.30 17.05 -13.70
C ILE A 249 18.80 16.02 -14.70
N ARG A 250 19.15 16.49 -15.89
CA ARG A 250 19.92 15.71 -16.86
C ARG A 250 21.36 15.58 -16.36
N CYS A 251 22.04 14.50 -16.75
CA CYS A 251 23.46 14.29 -16.46
C CYS A 251 24.39 15.23 -17.27
N HIS A 252 24.31 16.55 -17.02
CA HIS A 252 25.15 17.59 -17.62
C HIS A 252 25.67 18.54 -16.55
N MET A 253 26.90 19.02 -16.74
CA MET A 253 27.57 19.90 -15.77
C MET A 253 26.87 21.25 -15.58
N ASP A 254 26.25 21.82 -16.61
CA ASP A 254 25.56 23.11 -16.50
C ASP A 254 24.30 22.99 -15.63
N ASP A 255 23.51 21.93 -15.84
CA ASP A 255 22.36 21.60 -14.99
C ASP A 255 22.80 21.39 -13.53
N ALA A 256 23.89 20.64 -13.30
CA ALA A 256 24.42 20.38 -11.97
C ALA A 256 24.96 21.63 -11.27
N ARG A 257 25.65 22.52 -12.00
CA ARG A 257 26.13 23.81 -11.47
C ARG A 257 24.98 24.70 -11.00
N ILE A 258 23.90 24.76 -11.79
CA ILE A 258 22.71 25.52 -11.42
C ILE A 258 22.07 24.90 -10.18
N ALA A 259 21.82 23.59 -10.16
CA ALA A 259 21.21 22.92 -9.02
C ALA A 259 22.02 23.11 -7.73
N CYS A 260 23.35 22.88 -7.78
CA CYS A 260 24.24 23.04 -6.63
C CYS A 260 24.38 24.48 -6.13
N SER A 261 23.99 25.47 -6.94
CA SER A 261 23.99 26.89 -6.52
C SER A 261 22.77 27.30 -5.73
N ILE A 262 21.72 26.46 -5.68
CA ILE A 262 20.44 26.76 -5.01
C ILE A 262 20.59 26.54 -3.49
N PRO A 263 20.45 27.59 -2.66
CA PRO A 263 20.53 27.44 -1.22
C PRO A 263 19.38 26.60 -0.67
N GLY A 264 19.69 25.67 0.24
CA GLY A 264 18.69 24.83 0.92
C GLY A 264 18.24 23.60 0.13
N LEU A 265 18.71 23.42 -1.11
CA LEU A 265 18.54 22.16 -1.83
C LEU A 265 19.27 21.05 -1.07
N THR A 266 18.67 19.86 -0.98
CA THR A 266 19.24 18.75 -0.18
C THR A 266 19.84 17.64 -1.04
N GLY A 267 19.38 17.50 -2.29
CA GLY A 267 19.88 16.50 -3.19
C GLY A 267 19.52 16.76 -4.65
N VAL A 268 20.21 16.03 -5.52
CA VAL A 268 20.07 16.12 -6.96
C VAL A 268 19.87 14.72 -7.53
N ASP A 269 18.80 14.61 -8.30
CA ASP A 269 18.32 13.38 -8.86
C ASP A 269 18.67 13.39 -10.36
N VAL A 270 19.73 12.66 -10.72
CA VAL A 270 20.35 12.72 -12.05
C VAL A 270 19.84 11.58 -12.93
N VAL A 271 19.42 11.90 -14.15
CA VAL A 271 19.03 10.91 -15.17
C VAL A 271 19.98 10.90 -16.36
N ILE A 272 20.22 9.69 -16.89
CA ILE A 272 20.81 9.46 -18.21
C ILE A 272 19.99 8.41 -18.98
N GLY A 273 19.74 8.67 -20.26
CA GLY A 273 19.06 7.71 -21.13
C GLY A 273 19.99 6.55 -21.50
N THR A 274 19.54 5.30 -21.29
CA THR A 274 20.36 4.09 -21.55
C THR A 274 19.72 3.03 -22.42
N SER A 275 18.47 3.21 -22.87
CA SER A 275 17.83 2.18 -23.69
C SER A 275 18.55 2.02 -25.03
N SER A 276 18.64 0.78 -25.54
CA SER A 276 19.27 0.47 -26.82
C SER A 276 18.67 1.30 -27.96
N PHE A 277 17.35 1.54 -27.91
CA PHE A 277 16.65 2.41 -28.84
C PHE A 277 17.10 3.88 -28.73
N LEU A 278 17.27 4.39 -27.51
CA LEU A 278 17.83 5.73 -27.28
C LEU A 278 19.32 5.81 -27.66
N MET A 279 20.11 4.77 -27.44
CA MET A 279 21.53 4.74 -27.81
C MET A 279 21.76 4.70 -29.33
N GLU A 280 20.94 3.97 -30.08
CA GLU A 280 20.96 3.97 -31.55
C GLU A 280 20.57 5.34 -32.14
N HIS A 281 19.61 6.04 -31.53
CA HIS A 281 19.11 7.32 -32.03
C HIS A 281 19.84 8.56 -31.46
N SER A 282 20.54 8.44 -30.33
CA SER A 282 21.19 9.56 -29.62
C SER A 282 22.71 9.63 -29.85
N HIS A 283 23.15 9.31 -31.08
CA HIS A 283 24.55 9.42 -31.53
C HIS A 283 25.54 8.44 -30.86
N GLY A 284 25.16 7.18 -30.65
CA GLY A 284 26.13 6.09 -30.46
C GLY A 284 27.14 6.27 -29.32
N LYS A 285 26.71 6.88 -28.21
CA LYS A 285 27.56 7.06 -27.03
C LYS A 285 27.87 5.70 -26.41
N ASP A 286 29.14 5.31 -26.41
CA ASP A 286 29.63 4.10 -25.74
C ASP A 286 29.37 4.18 -24.22
N ILE A 287 29.14 3.04 -23.56
CA ILE A 287 28.92 2.92 -22.11
C ILE A 287 30.07 3.58 -21.33
N ALA A 288 31.29 3.51 -21.86
CA ALA A 288 32.46 4.18 -21.29
C ALA A 288 32.31 5.72 -21.26
N TYR A 289 31.65 6.31 -22.26
CA TYR A 289 31.37 7.74 -22.28
C TYR A 289 30.30 8.10 -21.24
N ILE A 290 29.22 7.31 -21.14
CA ILE A 290 28.16 7.49 -20.14
C ILE A 290 28.75 7.45 -18.73
N GLN A 291 29.61 6.47 -18.46
CA GLN A 291 30.31 6.35 -17.18
C GLN A 291 31.18 7.58 -16.90
N LYS A 292 31.95 8.06 -17.88
CA LYS A 292 32.80 9.25 -17.69
C LYS A 292 31.99 10.51 -17.38
N ALA A 293 30.90 10.74 -18.12
CA ALA A 293 30.02 11.89 -17.89
C ALA A 293 29.33 11.81 -16.52
N ALA A 294 28.85 10.62 -16.15
CA ALA A 294 28.26 10.37 -14.84
C ALA A 294 29.26 10.64 -13.71
N VAL A 295 30.49 10.14 -13.80
CA VAL A 295 31.55 10.35 -12.79
C VAL A 295 31.79 11.84 -12.55
N GLU A 296 31.92 12.64 -13.62
CA GLU A 296 32.19 14.08 -13.51
C GLU A 296 31.07 14.82 -12.79
N VAL A 297 29.82 14.61 -13.22
CA VAL A 297 28.64 15.27 -12.65
C VAL A 297 28.40 14.83 -11.20
N ILE A 298 28.48 13.53 -10.92
CA ILE A 298 28.28 12.97 -9.58
C ILE A 298 29.34 13.50 -8.61
N SER A 299 30.61 13.55 -9.03
CA SER A 299 31.68 14.06 -8.18
C SER A 299 31.45 15.53 -7.83
N PHE A 300 31.05 16.35 -8.80
CA PHE A 300 30.75 17.76 -8.57
C PHE A 300 29.61 17.97 -7.57
N ILE A 301 28.51 17.21 -7.70
CA ILE A 301 27.35 17.30 -6.78
C ILE A 301 27.76 16.89 -5.36
N LYS A 302 28.56 15.83 -5.23
CA LYS A 302 29.08 15.36 -3.94
C LYS A 302 30.01 16.36 -3.28
N ASP A 303 30.89 17.00 -4.04
CA ASP A 303 31.79 18.04 -3.54
C ASP A 303 31.02 19.27 -3.03
N ALA A 304 29.82 19.53 -3.57
CA ALA A 304 28.89 20.54 -3.06
C ALA A 304 28.15 20.10 -1.78
N GLY A 305 28.32 18.86 -1.31
CA GLY A 305 27.72 18.34 -0.09
C GLY A 305 26.25 17.92 -0.22
N LEU A 306 25.75 17.76 -1.45
CA LEU A 306 24.37 17.36 -1.72
C LEU A 306 24.24 15.84 -1.85
N GLU A 307 23.05 15.30 -1.51
CA GLU A 307 22.72 13.92 -1.84
C GLU A 307 22.63 13.75 -3.36
N VAL A 308 23.05 12.59 -3.86
CA VAL A 308 22.99 12.28 -5.29
C VAL A 308 22.30 10.95 -5.54
N ARG A 309 21.29 10.99 -6.41
CA ARG A 309 20.68 9.80 -7.01
C ARG A 309 21.07 9.73 -8.48
N PHE A 310 21.34 8.52 -8.96
CA PHE A 310 21.60 8.26 -10.38
C PHE A 310 20.59 7.25 -10.94
N SER A 311 19.87 7.66 -11.98
CA SER A 311 18.90 6.80 -12.68
C SER A 311 19.28 6.54 -14.12
N THR A 312 18.90 5.36 -14.56
CA THR A 312 18.77 5.05 -15.99
C THR A 312 17.32 5.19 -16.40
N GLU A 313 17.06 5.77 -17.57
CA GLU A 313 15.73 5.78 -18.16
C GLU A 313 15.40 4.42 -18.79
N ASP A 314 14.13 4.02 -18.75
CA ASP A 314 13.59 2.84 -19.45
C ASP A 314 14.32 1.54 -19.06
N SER A 315 14.48 1.33 -17.76
CA SER A 315 15.30 0.24 -17.18
C SER A 315 14.77 -1.15 -17.58
N PHE A 316 13.45 -1.30 -17.73
CA PHE A 316 12.80 -2.59 -17.99
C PHE A 316 12.86 -3.07 -19.45
N ARG A 317 13.24 -2.19 -20.39
CA ARG A 317 13.50 -2.55 -21.79
C ARG A 317 14.97 -2.46 -22.17
N SER A 318 15.82 -2.06 -21.22
CA SER A 318 17.26 -1.97 -21.39
C SER A 318 17.94 -3.34 -21.19
N ASN A 319 19.14 -3.50 -21.72
CA ASN A 319 19.92 -4.72 -21.48
C ASN A 319 20.32 -4.78 -20.01
N LEU A 320 19.90 -5.85 -19.32
CA LEU A 320 20.14 -6.03 -17.89
C LEU A 320 21.63 -5.97 -17.53
N VAL A 321 22.51 -6.52 -18.37
CA VAL A 321 23.98 -6.51 -18.12
C VAL A 321 24.51 -5.08 -18.13
N ASP A 322 24.05 -4.25 -19.06
CA ASP A 322 24.51 -2.86 -19.19
C ASP A 322 24.01 -2.01 -18.01
N VAL A 323 22.73 -2.13 -17.67
CA VAL A 323 22.09 -1.45 -16.53
C VAL A 323 22.81 -1.78 -15.23
N LEU A 324 23.01 -3.08 -14.93
CA LEU A 324 23.70 -3.52 -13.71
C LEU A 324 25.17 -3.09 -13.69
N SER A 325 25.84 -3.09 -14.84
CA SER A 325 27.25 -2.66 -14.95
C SER A 325 27.41 -1.16 -14.67
N ILE A 326 26.49 -0.33 -15.18
CA ILE A 326 26.45 1.11 -14.92
C ILE A 326 26.17 1.37 -13.44
N TYR A 327 25.15 0.74 -12.85
CA TYR A 327 24.85 0.92 -11.42
C TYR A 327 25.99 0.43 -10.52
N SER A 328 26.66 -0.68 -10.85
CA SER A 328 27.84 -1.13 -10.10
C SER A 328 29.00 -0.13 -10.18
N ALA A 329 29.22 0.48 -11.34
CA ALA A 329 30.24 1.52 -11.50
C ALA A 329 29.89 2.77 -10.67
N VAL A 330 28.62 3.17 -10.68
CA VAL A 330 28.13 4.35 -9.97
C VAL A 330 28.10 4.16 -8.46
N ASP A 331 27.74 2.96 -7.96
CA ASP A 331 27.80 2.62 -6.53
C ASP A 331 29.25 2.72 -6.00
N LYS A 332 30.25 2.32 -6.79
CA LYS A 332 31.68 2.46 -6.43
C LYS A 332 32.15 3.90 -6.30
N ILE A 333 31.53 4.83 -7.03
CA ILE A 333 31.78 6.28 -6.89
C ILE A 333 31.18 6.79 -5.57
N GLY A 334 30.19 6.08 -5.04
CA GLY A 334 29.53 6.35 -3.77
C GLY A 334 28.40 7.36 -3.90
N VAL A 335 27.39 7.04 -4.72
CA VAL A 335 26.10 7.76 -4.73
C VAL A 335 25.27 7.39 -3.50
N ASN A 336 24.32 8.25 -3.14
CA ASN A 336 23.37 7.94 -2.07
C ASN A 336 22.36 6.90 -2.54
N ARG A 337 21.87 7.06 -3.77
CA ARG A 337 20.84 6.17 -4.36
C ARG A 337 21.11 5.85 -5.83
N VAL A 338 20.65 4.69 -6.26
CA VAL A 338 20.40 4.39 -7.68
C VAL A 338 18.89 4.32 -7.91
N GLY A 339 18.41 4.80 -9.05
CA GLY A 339 16.99 4.78 -9.38
C GLY A 339 16.69 3.96 -10.62
N ILE A 340 15.66 3.10 -10.55
CA ILE A 340 15.11 2.38 -11.70
C ILE A 340 13.76 2.97 -12.11
N ALA A 341 13.50 3.00 -13.42
CA ALA A 341 12.27 3.58 -13.96
C ALA A 341 11.60 2.64 -14.98
N ASP A 342 10.32 2.35 -14.77
CA ASP A 342 9.41 1.81 -15.78
C ASP A 342 8.74 2.96 -16.53
N THR A 343 9.53 3.65 -17.36
CA THR A 343 9.12 4.87 -18.10
C THR A 343 7.89 4.64 -18.98
N VAL A 344 7.67 3.41 -19.45
CA VAL A 344 6.59 3.06 -20.39
C VAL A 344 5.37 2.44 -19.67
N GLY A 345 5.49 2.03 -18.41
CA GLY A 345 4.41 1.35 -17.68
C GLY A 345 4.17 -0.09 -18.18
N CYS A 346 5.23 -0.77 -18.62
CA CYS A 346 5.17 -2.12 -19.21
C CYS A 346 5.59 -3.24 -18.25
N ALA A 347 6.24 -2.90 -17.13
CA ALA A 347 6.76 -3.88 -16.20
C ALA A 347 5.62 -4.53 -15.41
N ASN A 348 5.68 -5.86 -15.26
CA ASN A 348 4.80 -6.55 -14.32
C ASN A 348 5.47 -6.75 -12.95
N PRO A 349 4.70 -6.98 -11.87
CA PRO A 349 5.25 -6.97 -10.50
C PRO A 349 6.34 -8.02 -10.25
N ARG A 350 6.28 -9.18 -10.91
CA ARG A 350 7.31 -10.21 -10.77
C ARG A 350 8.62 -9.83 -11.43
N GLN A 351 8.56 -9.21 -12.61
CA GLN A 351 9.75 -8.64 -13.27
C GLN A 351 10.40 -7.56 -12.41
N VAL A 352 9.59 -6.71 -11.77
CA VAL A 352 10.06 -5.70 -10.83
C VAL A 352 10.77 -6.35 -9.65
N TYR A 353 10.16 -7.36 -9.02
CA TYR A 353 10.76 -8.08 -7.91
C TYR A 353 12.14 -8.67 -8.29
N ASP A 354 12.21 -9.39 -9.41
CA ASP A 354 13.44 -10.05 -9.86
C ASP A 354 14.56 -9.05 -10.17
N LEU A 355 14.23 -7.94 -10.85
CA LEU A 355 15.19 -6.89 -11.19
C LEU A 355 15.71 -6.18 -9.93
N VAL A 356 14.81 -5.73 -9.05
CA VAL A 356 15.19 -5.02 -7.82
C VAL A 356 15.99 -5.93 -6.90
N ARG A 357 15.61 -7.21 -6.79
CA ARG A 357 16.33 -8.18 -5.95
C ARG A 357 17.75 -8.41 -6.48
N THR A 358 17.89 -8.49 -7.80
CA THR A 358 19.19 -8.60 -8.46
C THR A 358 20.02 -7.34 -8.23
N LEU A 359 19.45 -6.16 -8.45
CA LEU A 359 20.11 -4.88 -8.24
C LEU A 359 20.57 -4.72 -6.78
N ARG A 360 19.74 -5.11 -5.81
CA ARG A 360 20.07 -5.09 -4.39
C ARG A 360 21.30 -5.93 -4.05
N GLY A 361 21.55 -7.01 -4.80
CA GLY A 361 22.77 -7.82 -4.67
C GLY A 361 24.00 -7.24 -5.38
N VAL A 362 23.82 -6.25 -6.26
CA VAL A 362 24.89 -5.61 -7.05
C VAL A 362 25.38 -4.31 -6.41
N VAL A 363 24.49 -3.52 -5.82
CA VAL A 363 24.82 -2.24 -5.19
C VAL A 363 24.70 -2.31 -3.67
N SER A 364 25.33 -1.38 -2.97
CA SER A 364 25.25 -1.22 -1.50
C SER A 364 24.46 0.03 -1.07
N CYS A 365 24.33 1.04 -1.94
CA CYS A 365 23.54 2.24 -1.72
C CYS A 365 22.01 1.98 -1.69
N ASP A 366 21.23 3.02 -1.45
CA ASP A 366 19.77 2.96 -1.48
C ASP A 366 19.23 2.75 -2.91
N ILE A 367 18.03 2.18 -3.03
CA ILE A 367 17.39 1.92 -4.32
C ILE A 367 16.06 2.68 -4.37
N GLU A 368 15.91 3.48 -5.40
CA GLU A 368 14.73 4.27 -5.72
C GLU A 368 13.99 3.65 -6.91
N CYS A 369 12.66 3.69 -6.90
CA CYS A 369 11.86 3.09 -7.96
C CYS A 369 10.73 4.01 -8.40
N HIS A 370 10.61 4.13 -9.72
CA HIS A 370 9.64 4.96 -10.40
C HIS A 370 8.83 4.11 -11.39
N PHE A 371 7.50 4.12 -11.26
CA PHE A 371 6.62 3.27 -12.06
C PHE A 371 5.47 4.07 -12.66
N HIS A 372 5.38 4.09 -13.99
CA HIS A 372 4.19 4.54 -14.70
C HIS A 372 3.07 3.50 -14.65
N ASP A 373 1.84 3.97 -14.82
CA ASP A 373 0.64 3.16 -14.60
C ASP A 373 -0.11 2.75 -15.87
N ASP A 374 0.51 2.82 -17.05
CA ASP A 374 -0.12 2.55 -18.36
C ASP A 374 -0.90 1.21 -18.40
N THR A 375 -0.47 0.21 -17.64
CA THR A 375 -1.11 -1.11 -17.52
C THR A 375 -1.75 -1.38 -16.14
N GLY A 376 -1.91 -0.36 -15.30
CA GLY A 376 -2.55 -0.46 -13.98
C GLY A 376 -1.71 -1.20 -12.92
N CYS A 377 -0.39 -1.29 -13.12
CA CYS A 377 0.52 -2.05 -12.27
C CYS A 377 1.36 -1.20 -11.31
N ALA A 378 1.32 0.14 -11.35
CA ALA A 378 2.28 0.99 -10.64
C ALA A 378 2.31 0.74 -9.12
N ILE A 379 1.14 0.64 -8.47
CA ILE A 379 1.04 0.34 -7.02
C ILE A 379 1.57 -1.06 -6.70
N ALA A 380 1.27 -2.05 -7.55
CA ALA A 380 1.73 -3.42 -7.36
C ALA A 380 3.24 -3.56 -7.57
N ASN A 381 3.78 -2.85 -8.57
CA ASN A 381 5.19 -2.73 -8.87
C ASN A 381 5.94 -2.07 -7.70
N ALA A 382 5.42 -0.96 -7.16
CA ALA A 382 5.96 -0.31 -5.97
C ALA A 382 6.04 -1.25 -4.76
N TYR A 383 4.97 -2.00 -4.50
CA TYR A 383 4.97 -2.98 -3.40
C TYR A 383 6.01 -4.08 -3.59
N CYS A 384 6.06 -4.69 -4.78
CA CYS A 384 7.04 -5.75 -5.09
C CYS A 384 8.48 -5.24 -5.08
N ALA A 385 8.72 -3.98 -5.47
CA ALA A 385 10.02 -3.35 -5.35
C ALA A 385 10.45 -3.24 -3.89
N LEU A 386 9.56 -2.82 -2.99
CA LEU A 386 9.83 -2.78 -1.55
C LEU A 386 10.10 -4.17 -0.98
N GLU A 387 9.34 -5.19 -1.38
CA GLU A 387 9.60 -6.58 -0.98
C GLU A 387 10.99 -7.06 -1.45
N ALA A 388 11.40 -6.66 -2.65
CA ALA A 388 12.69 -7.04 -3.23
C ALA A 388 13.89 -6.28 -2.63
N GLY A 389 13.64 -5.15 -1.96
CA GLY A 389 14.65 -4.38 -1.23
C GLY A 389 14.90 -2.96 -1.74
N ALA A 390 13.99 -2.40 -2.54
CA ALA A 390 13.94 -0.96 -2.79
C ALA A 390 13.70 -0.20 -1.48
N THR A 391 14.26 0.99 -1.32
CA THR A 391 14.15 1.80 -0.11
C THR A 391 13.31 3.07 -0.32
N HIS A 392 13.19 3.53 -1.56
CA HIS A 392 12.44 4.73 -1.94
C HIS A 392 11.47 4.43 -3.08
N ILE A 393 10.26 4.98 -2.98
CA ILE A 393 9.24 4.90 -4.02
C ILE A 393 8.83 6.31 -4.42
N ASP A 394 8.83 6.56 -5.72
CA ASP A 394 8.30 7.80 -6.29
C ASP A 394 6.78 7.72 -6.34
N THR A 395 6.12 8.76 -5.86
CA THR A 395 4.66 8.89 -5.94
C THR A 395 4.25 10.25 -6.48
N SER A 396 3.00 10.33 -6.94
CA SER A 396 2.33 11.59 -7.23
C SER A 396 0.94 11.59 -6.58
N VAL A 397 0.49 12.73 -6.08
CA VAL A 397 -0.87 12.91 -5.53
C VAL A 397 -1.86 12.54 -6.64
N ILE A 398 -2.86 11.71 -6.31
CA ILE A 398 -3.82 11.10 -7.26
C ILE A 398 -3.18 10.41 -8.48
N GLY A 399 -1.86 10.17 -8.46
CA GLY A 399 -1.11 9.51 -9.53
C GLY A 399 -0.81 10.38 -10.75
N ILE A 400 -1.03 11.71 -10.74
CA ILE A 400 -0.84 12.53 -11.95
C ILE A 400 0.61 12.51 -12.45
N GLY A 401 0.77 12.49 -13.76
CA GLY A 401 2.06 12.46 -14.44
C GLY A 401 1.88 12.40 -15.97
N GLU A 402 2.91 12.00 -16.70
CA GLU A 402 2.76 11.69 -18.12
C GLU A 402 1.69 10.60 -18.36
N ARG A 403 0.87 10.78 -19.40
CA ARG A 403 -0.21 9.84 -19.80
C ARG A 403 -1.21 9.63 -18.67
N ASN A 404 -1.37 8.41 -18.16
CA ASN A 404 -2.19 8.13 -16.98
C ASN A 404 -1.39 8.16 -15.66
N GLY A 405 -0.12 8.56 -15.74
CA GLY A 405 0.70 8.95 -14.61
C GLY A 405 1.47 7.80 -13.96
N ILE A 406 1.69 7.92 -12.66
CA ILE A 406 2.59 7.07 -11.88
C ILE A 406 1.92 6.52 -10.62
N THR A 407 2.69 5.84 -9.76
CA THR A 407 2.21 5.36 -8.46
C THR A 407 1.50 6.46 -7.67
N SER A 408 0.19 6.28 -7.44
CA SER A 408 -0.61 7.21 -6.64
C SER A 408 -0.17 7.19 -5.17
N LEU A 409 0.04 8.37 -4.58
CA LEU A 409 0.35 8.52 -3.15
C LEU A 409 -0.72 7.85 -2.27
N GLY A 410 -2.00 8.17 -2.50
CA GLY A 410 -3.12 7.56 -1.78
C GLY A 410 -3.21 6.04 -2.00
N GLY A 411 -2.98 5.59 -3.24
CA GLY A 411 -2.93 4.18 -3.58
C GLY A 411 -1.83 3.40 -2.85
N LEU A 412 -0.62 3.97 -2.79
CA LEU A 412 0.49 3.39 -2.02
C LEU A 412 0.14 3.35 -0.53
N MET A 413 -0.40 4.44 0.04
CA MET A 413 -0.79 4.47 1.45
C MET A 413 -1.86 3.43 1.80
N ALA A 414 -2.84 3.23 0.92
CA ALA A 414 -3.84 2.17 1.06
C ALA A 414 -3.19 0.79 1.12
N ARG A 415 -2.18 0.53 0.27
CA ARG A 415 -1.47 -0.76 0.27
C ARG A 415 -0.59 -0.92 1.51
N MET A 416 0.15 0.13 1.89
CA MET A 416 1.16 0.05 2.94
C MET A 416 0.56 0.01 4.34
N ILE A 417 -0.58 0.68 4.60
CA ILE A 417 -1.23 0.58 5.92
C ILE A 417 -1.74 -0.84 6.22
N VAL A 418 -2.08 -1.61 5.18
CA VAL A 418 -2.48 -3.01 5.33
C VAL A 418 -1.27 -3.90 5.56
N ALA A 419 -0.10 -3.53 5.01
CA ALA A 419 1.14 -4.28 5.17
C ALA A 419 1.79 -4.03 6.55
N ASP A 420 1.87 -2.77 6.97
CA ASP A 420 2.41 -2.34 8.26
C ASP A 420 1.70 -1.08 8.74
N ARG A 421 0.60 -1.28 9.48
CA ARG A 421 -0.26 -0.19 9.95
C ARG A 421 0.46 0.74 10.92
N ASP A 422 1.26 0.19 11.83
CA ASP A 422 1.90 0.97 12.88
C ASP A 422 3.01 1.85 12.30
N TYR A 423 3.79 1.31 11.35
CA TYR A 423 4.78 2.10 10.62
C TYR A 423 4.14 3.30 9.91
N VAL A 424 3.13 3.06 9.08
CA VAL A 424 2.48 4.13 8.29
C VAL A 424 1.88 5.20 9.20
N LYS A 425 1.16 4.80 10.26
CA LYS A 425 0.54 5.75 11.21
C LYS A 425 1.55 6.51 12.07
N SER A 426 2.74 5.98 12.28
CA SER A 426 3.80 6.68 13.02
C SER A 426 4.43 7.83 12.23
N LYS A 427 4.30 7.81 10.90
CA LYS A 427 5.06 8.66 9.99
C LYS A 427 4.19 9.64 9.19
N TYR A 428 3.05 9.18 8.68
CA TYR A 428 2.21 9.95 7.74
C TYR A 428 0.93 10.44 8.40
N ASN A 429 0.57 11.69 8.13
CA ASN A 429 -0.70 12.29 8.54
C ASN A 429 -1.82 11.90 7.56
N LEU A 430 -2.29 10.66 7.68
CA LEU A 430 -3.30 10.07 6.80
C LEU A 430 -4.62 10.84 6.73
N ALA A 431 -4.98 11.59 7.79
CA ALA A 431 -6.17 12.42 7.81
C ALA A 431 -6.10 13.62 6.84
N ALA A 432 -4.90 14.06 6.48
CA ALA A 432 -4.69 15.15 5.52
C ALA A 432 -4.81 14.69 4.05
N LEU A 433 -4.87 13.38 3.78
CA LEU A 433 -4.82 12.84 2.42
C LEU A 433 -5.96 13.37 1.54
N LYS A 434 -7.18 13.40 2.06
CA LYS A 434 -8.36 13.87 1.30
C LYS A 434 -8.20 15.33 0.86
N ASP A 435 -7.78 16.20 1.77
CA ASP A 435 -7.62 17.62 1.47
C ASP A 435 -6.47 17.87 0.51
N LEU A 436 -5.39 17.08 0.62
CA LEU A 436 -4.26 17.11 -0.31
C LEU A 436 -4.68 16.68 -1.73
N GLU A 437 -5.41 15.57 -1.86
CA GLU A 437 -5.90 15.11 -3.16
C GLU A 437 -6.92 16.08 -3.76
N GLN A 438 -7.82 16.65 -2.95
CA GLN A 438 -8.76 17.66 -3.42
C GLN A 438 -8.03 18.93 -3.89
N LEU A 439 -7.02 19.39 -3.14
CA LEU A 439 -6.20 20.53 -3.55
C LEU A 439 -5.59 20.32 -4.93
N VAL A 440 -4.98 19.16 -5.19
CA VAL A 440 -4.35 18.87 -6.49
C VAL A 440 -5.40 18.68 -7.59
N ALA A 441 -6.50 17.98 -7.30
CA ALA A 441 -7.60 17.78 -8.23
C ALA A 441 -8.22 19.11 -8.70
N ASP A 442 -8.43 20.06 -7.78
CA ASP A 442 -8.95 21.40 -8.07
C ASP A 442 -7.98 22.20 -8.95
N ILE A 443 -6.67 22.10 -8.69
CA ILE A 443 -5.63 22.83 -9.43
C ILE A 443 -5.51 22.33 -10.88
N VAL A 444 -5.61 21.01 -11.09
CA VAL A 444 -5.50 20.39 -12.43
C VAL A 444 -6.85 20.17 -13.11
N GLU A 445 -7.92 20.71 -12.51
CA GLU A 445 -9.29 20.72 -13.03
C GLU A 445 -9.86 19.33 -13.35
N ILE A 446 -9.65 18.37 -12.45
CA ILE A 446 -10.20 17.02 -12.56
C ILE A 446 -11.04 16.64 -11.35
N ASN A 447 -11.93 15.67 -11.53
CA ASN A 447 -12.62 15.04 -10.41
C ASN A 447 -11.79 13.87 -9.88
N ILE A 448 -11.75 13.70 -8.55
CA ILE A 448 -11.23 12.47 -7.95
C ILE A 448 -12.10 11.29 -8.45
N PRO A 449 -11.48 10.23 -9.03
CA PRO A 449 -12.23 9.08 -9.52
C PRO A 449 -13.12 8.47 -8.45
N PHE A 450 -14.32 8.01 -8.82
CA PHE A 450 -15.28 7.47 -7.85
C PHE A 450 -14.74 6.24 -7.09
N ASN A 451 -13.79 5.52 -7.70
CA ASN A 451 -13.11 4.34 -7.21
C ASN A 451 -11.66 4.61 -6.76
N ASN A 452 -11.24 5.87 -6.61
CA ASN A 452 -9.91 6.19 -6.10
C ASN A 452 -9.72 5.55 -4.70
N PRO A 453 -8.57 4.89 -4.43
CA PRO A 453 -8.32 4.30 -3.12
C PRO A 453 -8.48 5.32 -1.99
N ILE A 454 -9.17 4.94 -0.90
CA ILE A 454 -9.46 5.75 0.29
C ILE A 454 -10.45 6.91 0.02
N THR A 455 -10.14 7.84 -0.87
CA THR A 455 -10.87 9.12 -0.99
C THR A 455 -11.96 9.12 -2.04
N GLY A 456 -12.00 8.10 -2.91
CA GLY A 456 -13.08 7.91 -3.86
C GLY A 456 -14.41 7.74 -3.14
N VAL A 457 -15.48 8.31 -3.69
CA VAL A 457 -16.82 8.30 -3.06
C VAL A 457 -17.35 6.88 -2.78
N CYS A 458 -16.88 5.88 -3.51
CA CYS A 458 -17.26 4.48 -3.31
C CYS A 458 -16.34 3.69 -2.35
N ALA A 459 -15.20 4.24 -1.92
CA ALA A 459 -14.17 3.49 -1.19
C ALA A 459 -14.65 2.93 0.16
N PHE A 460 -15.49 3.68 0.87
CA PHE A 460 -16.09 3.29 2.17
C PHE A 460 -17.62 3.23 2.10
N THR A 461 -18.16 2.92 0.91
CA THR A 461 -19.60 2.82 0.67
C THR A 461 -20.03 1.37 0.57
N HIS A 462 -20.95 0.95 1.44
CA HIS A 462 -21.53 -0.39 1.40
C HIS A 462 -22.97 -0.35 0.93
N LYS A 463 -23.31 -1.19 -0.05
CA LYS A 463 -24.70 -1.37 -0.47
C LYS A 463 -25.46 -2.14 0.60
N ALA A 464 -26.61 -1.61 1.03
CA ALA A 464 -27.45 -2.29 2.01
C ALA A 464 -27.81 -3.72 1.55
N GLY A 465 -27.62 -4.70 2.44
CA GLY A 465 -27.68 -6.13 2.14
C GLY A 465 -26.95 -6.98 3.18
N ILE A 466 -26.61 -8.23 2.86
CA ILE A 466 -25.91 -9.15 3.78
C ILE A 466 -24.57 -8.58 4.25
N HIS A 467 -23.83 -7.88 3.36
CA HIS A 467 -22.55 -7.25 3.70
C HIS A 467 -22.72 -6.13 4.73
N ALA A 468 -23.73 -5.26 4.57
CA ALA A 468 -24.00 -4.18 5.52
C ALA A 468 -24.31 -4.71 6.93
N LYS A 469 -25.04 -5.84 7.05
CA LYS A 469 -25.28 -6.48 8.35
C LYS A 469 -23.99 -6.97 9.01
N ALA A 470 -23.11 -7.61 8.24
CA ALA A 470 -21.84 -8.09 8.77
C ALA A 470 -20.93 -6.94 9.23
N ILE A 471 -20.89 -5.83 8.49
CA ILE A 471 -20.11 -4.63 8.86
C ILE A 471 -20.68 -3.93 10.09
N LEU A 472 -22.00 -3.81 10.21
CA LEU A 472 -22.64 -3.24 11.40
C LEU A 472 -22.35 -4.08 12.66
N ASN A 473 -22.19 -5.39 12.52
CA ASN A 473 -21.83 -6.28 13.63
C ASN A 473 -20.33 -6.26 13.93
N ASN A 474 -19.49 -6.39 12.90
CA ASN A 474 -18.03 -6.31 13.00
C ASN A 474 -17.46 -5.71 11.69
N PRO A 475 -17.06 -4.42 11.70
CA PRO A 475 -16.56 -3.73 10.51
C PRO A 475 -15.39 -4.44 9.82
N SER A 476 -14.50 -5.09 10.60
CA SER A 476 -13.33 -5.81 10.08
C SER A 476 -13.68 -7.01 9.19
N THR A 477 -14.95 -7.42 9.12
CA THR A 477 -15.40 -8.52 8.25
C THR A 477 -15.22 -8.18 6.76
N TYR A 478 -15.38 -6.91 6.38
CA TYR A 478 -15.30 -6.47 4.98
C TYR A 478 -14.52 -5.15 4.80
N GLU A 479 -14.10 -4.48 5.87
CA GLU A 479 -13.30 -3.25 5.82
C GLU A 479 -11.84 -3.55 6.17
N ILE A 480 -11.02 -3.80 5.15
CA ILE A 480 -9.56 -3.96 5.33
C ILE A 480 -8.88 -2.64 5.72
N LEU A 481 -9.48 -1.51 5.32
CA LEU A 481 -9.07 -0.16 5.68
C LEU A 481 -10.08 0.42 6.67
N SER A 482 -9.61 0.97 7.79
CA SER A 482 -10.48 1.72 8.70
C SER A 482 -10.64 3.16 8.20
N PRO A 483 -11.86 3.64 7.89
CA PRO A 483 -12.06 5.02 7.43
C PRO A 483 -11.59 6.05 8.48
N SER A 484 -11.66 5.72 9.77
CA SER A 484 -11.21 6.59 10.85
C SER A 484 -9.72 6.88 10.82
N ASP A 485 -8.90 5.96 10.27
CA ASP A 485 -7.46 6.18 10.15
C ASP A 485 -7.15 7.31 9.16
N PHE A 486 -8.08 7.60 8.24
CA PHE A 486 -7.97 8.64 7.22
C PHE A 486 -8.84 9.87 7.51
N GLY A 487 -9.39 9.99 8.73
CA GLY A 487 -10.32 11.08 9.07
C GLY A 487 -11.67 11.01 8.35
N LEU A 488 -12.03 9.84 7.81
CA LEU A 488 -13.26 9.62 7.06
C LEU A 488 -14.30 8.88 7.89
N THR A 489 -15.54 8.92 7.42
CA THR A 489 -16.65 8.16 7.99
C THR A 489 -17.17 7.15 6.97
N ARG A 490 -17.66 6.01 7.47
CA ARG A 490 -18.30 5.00 6.61
C ARG A 490 -19.66 5.50 6.15
N TYR A 491 -20.04 5.16 4.92
CA TYR A 491 -21.38 5.40 4.41
C TYR A 491 -22.05 4.07 4.05
N VAL A 492 -23.29 3.88 4.50
CA VAL A 492 -24.12 2.76 4.05
C VAL A 492 -25.17 3.34 3.13
N HIS A 493 -25.19 2.88 1.88
CA HIS A 493 -26.15 3.34 0.91
C HIS A 493 -27.50 2.65 1.13
N PHE A 494 -28.36 3.30 1.93
CA PHE A 494 -29.71 2.85 2.28
C PHE A 494 -30.71 3.01 1.14
N SER A 495 -30.36 3.76 0.10
CA SER A 495 -31.28 4.20 -0.95
C SER A 495 -31.27 3.29 -2.19
N SER A 496 -31.23 1.96 -2.01
CA SER A 496 -31.23 1.02 -3.15
C SER A 496 -32.37 0.00 -3.06
N ARG A 497 -32.82 -0.55 -4.20
CA ARG A 497 -33.80 -1.65 -4.24
C ARG A 497 -33.39 -2.90 -3.43
N LEU A 498 -32.09 -3.05 -3.12
CA LEU A 498 -31.53 -4.16 -2.35
C LEU A 498 -31.53 -3.91 -0.83
N THR A 499 -31.98 -2.74 -0.36
CA THR A 499 -31.95 -2.37 1.05
C THR A 499 -32.79 -3.33 1.90
N GLY A 500 -32.14 -4.03 2.84
CA GLY A 500 -32.80 -4.89 3.82
C GLY A 500 -33.38 -4.08 4.99
N TRP A 501 -34.35 -4.65 5.71
CA TRP A 501 -35.05 -3.93 6.78
C TRP A 501 -34.19 -3.53 7.98
N ASN A 502 -33.11 -4.27 8.25
CA ASN A 502 -32.12 -3.87 9.26
C ASN A 502 -31.43 -2.54 8.93
N ALA A 503 -31.28 -2.23 7.64
CA ALA A 503 -30.65 -1.00 7.20
C ALA A 503 -31.60 0.19 7.41
N ILE A 504 -32.89 0.01 7.11
CA ILE A 504 -33.94 0.99 7.43
C ILE A 504 -34.08 1.18 8.94
N LYS A 505 -34.01 0.09 9.73
CA LYS A 505 -33.98 0.16 11.20
C LYS A 505 -32.83 1.01 11.71
N SER A 506 -31.61 0.73 11.26
CA SER A 506 -30.43 1.52 11.66
C SER A 506 -30.57 3.00 11.29
N ARG A 507 -31.09 3.32 10.09
CA ARG A 507 -31.31 4.71 9.68
C ARG A 507 -32.41 5.39 10.50
N ALA A 508 -33.52 4.70 10.76
CA ALA A 508 -34.61 5.22 11.58
C ALA A 508 -34.15 5.49 13.03
N GLU A 509 -33.35 4.60 13.62
CA GLU A 509 -32.73 4.80 14.94
C GLU A 509 -31.80 6.02 14.95
N GLN A 510 -31.00 6.22 13.90
CA GLN A 510 -30.18 7.44 13.73
C GLN A 510 -31.00 8.72 13.63
N LEU A 511 -32.20 8.66 13.04
CA LEU A 511 -33.14 9.78 12.95
C LEU A 511 -33.96 9.97 14.24
N GLY A 512 -33.78 9.13 15.25
CA GLY A 512 -34.52 9.17 16.51
C GLY A 512 -35.92 8.55 16.45
N TYR A 513 -36.21 7.71 15.44
CA TYR A 513 -37.49 7.02 15.26
C TYR A 513 -37.41 5.57 15.72
N GLN A 514 -38.24 5.22 16.72
CA GLN A 514 -38.38 3.87 17.23
C GLN A 514 -39.65 3.23 16.66
N MET A 515 -39.51 2.05 16.08
CA MET A 515 -40.60 1.28 15.47
C MET A 515 -40.46 -0.20 15.84
N THR A 516 -41.52 -0.99 15.69
CA THR A 516 -41.43 -2.44 15.83
C THR A 516 -40.70 -3.08 14.64
N ASP A 517 -40.16 -4.30 14.80
CA ASP A 517 -39.50 -5.02 13.70
C ASP A 517 -40.44 -5.21 12.49
N GLU A 518 -41.75 -5.34 12.72
CA GLU A 518 -42.73 -5.47 11.66
C GLU A 518 -42.96 -4.14 10.92
N GLU A 519 -43.01 -3.03 11.66
CA GLU A 519 -43.06 -1.67 11.09
C GLU A 519 -41.81 -1.35 10.27
N TYR A 520 -40.61 -1.74 10.74
CA TYR A 520 -39.37 -1.59 9.96
C TYR A 520 -39.42 -2.34 8.64
N LYS A 521 -39.97 -3.57 8.61
CA LYS A 521 -40.16 -4.34 7.37
C LYS A 521 -41.16 -3.65 6.44
N GLN A 522 -42.28 -3.16 6.95
CA GLN A 522 -43.29 -2.45 6.15
C GLN A 522 -42.75 -1.14 5.57
N CYS A 523 -42.02 -0.37 6.37
CA CYS A 523 -41.32 0.84 5.92
C CYS A 523 -40.32 0.51 4.78
N THR A 524 -39.60 -0.61 4.92
CA THR A 524 -38.64 -1.09 3.90
C THR A 524 -39.32 -1.41 2.57
N VAL A 525 -40.52 -2.00 2.58
CA VAL A 525 -41.28 -2.26 1.35
C VAL A 525 -41.59 -0.94 0.63
N LYS A 526 -41.98 0.11 1.36
CA LYS A 526 -42.24 1.44 0.77
C LYS A 526 -40.98 2.08 0.19
N VAL A 527 -39.85 2.00 0.89
CA VAL A 527 -38.56 2.48 0.38
C VAL A 527 -38.15 1.75 -0.90
N LYS A 528 -38.33 0.43 -0.96
CA LYS A 528 -38.05 -0.36 -2.17
C LYS A 528 -38.96 0.01 -3.34
N ALA A 529 -40.26 0.13 -3.09
CA ALA A 529 -41.22 0.52 -4.12
C ALA A 529 -40.86 1.87 -4.74
N LEU A 530 -40.46 2.86 -3.91
CA LEU A 530 -40.01 4.16 -4.42
C LEU A 530 -38.66 4.08 -5.16
N ALA A 531 -37.75 3.21 -4.72
CA ALA A 531 -36.48 2.95 -5.38
C ALA A 531 -36.60 2.22 -6.73
N ASP A 532 -37.71 1.52 -6.99
CA ASP A 532 -37.98 0.89 -8.29
C ASP A 532 -38.43 1.90 -9.35
N VAL A 533 -39.03 3.03 -8.93
CA VAL A 533 -39.56 4.06 -9.85
C VAL A 533 -38.61 5.24 -10.04
N LYS A 534 -37.73 5.53 -9.07
CA LYS A 534 -36.76 6.62 -9.18
C LYS A 534 -35.44 6.30 -8.48
N LYS A 535 -34.36 6.95 -8.91
CA LYS A 535 -33.08 6.97 -8.18
C LYS A 535 -33.31 7.68 -6.85
N MET A 536 -33.10 6.95 -5.76
CA MET A 536 -33.36 7.46 -4.41
C MET A 536 -32.14 8.18 -3.85
N SER A 537 -32.36 9.36 -3.27
CA SER A 537 -31.41 10.05 -2.39
C SER A 537 -31.54 9.57 -0.94
N LEU A 538 -30.67 10.06 -0.05
CA LEU A 538 -30.83 9.82 1.39
C LEU A 538 -32.06 10.56 1.93
N ASP A 539 -32.30 11.79 1.48
CA ASP A 539 -33.44 12.61 1.90
C ASP A 539 -34.78 11.96 1.51
N ASP A 540 -34.85 11.33 0.34
CA ASP A 540 -36.02 10.54 -0.06
C ASP A 540 -36.29 9.38 0.91
N THR A 541 -35.22 8.71 1.35
CA THR A 541 -35.33 7.59 2.31
C THR A 541 -35.77 8.09 3.68
N ASP A 542 -35.19 9.19 4.14
CA ASP A 542 -35.56 9.83 5.41
C ASP A 542 -37.00 10.35 5.39
N ALA A 543 -37.46 10.89 4.26
CA ALA A 543 -38.84 11.33 4.06
C ALA A 543 -39.83 10.16 4.16
N VAL A 544 -39.51 9.02 3.55
CA VAL A 544 -40.33 7.80 3.66
C VAL A 544 -40.36 7.28 5.10
N ILE A 545 -39.21 7.23 5.79
CA ILE A 545 -39.14 6.81 7.20
C ILE A 545 -39.97 7.75 8.09
N ARG A 546 -39.80 9.06 7.94
CA ARG A 546 -40.53 10.08 8.71
C ARG A 546 -42.04 10.00 8.48
N SER A 547 -42.45 9.87 7.21
CA SER A 547 -43.87 9.76 6.84
C SER A 547 -44.49 8.48 7.41
N PHE A 548 -43.79 7.34 7.29
CA PHE A 548 -44.25 6.06 7.83
C PHE A 548 -44.35 6.10 9.36
N HIS A 549 -43.34 6.62 10.07
CA HIS A 549 -43.37 6.73 11.53
C HIS A 549 -44.50 7.64 12.02
N LYS A 550 -44.78 8.75 11.32
CA LYS A 550 -45.94 9.61 11.63
C LYS A 550 -47.26 8.89 11.45
N MET A 551 -47.41 8.12 10.36
CA MET A 551 -48.63 7.36 10.05
C MET A 551 -48.92 6.28 11.10
N VAL A 552 -47.88 5.63 11.63
CA VAL A 552 -48.01 4.58 12.66
C VAL A 552 -48.29 5.16 14.05
N ASN A 553 -47.77 6.35 14.38
CA ASN A 553 -47.95 7.00 15.69
C ASN A 553 -49.13 7.97 15.77
N SER A 554 -49.86 8.19 14.68
CA SER A 554 -51.11 8.96 14.71
C SER A 554 -52.29 8.04 15.05
N ASP A 555 -52.92 8.25 16.21
CA ASP A 555 -54.20 7.64 16.61
C ASP A 555 -55.35 8.12 15.71
N SER A 556 -55.40 7.65 14.47
CA SER A 556 -56.58 7.78 13.62
C SER A 556 -56.77 6.49 12.83
N PRO A 557 -57.93 5.82 12.93
CA PRO A 557 -58.18 4.58 12.23
C PRO A 557 -58.20 4.83 10.72
N LEU A 558 -57.33 4.14 9.98
CA LEU A 558 -57.37 4.13 8.52
C LEU A 558 -58.69 3.49 8.05
N PRO A 559 -59.42 4.11 7.11
CA PRO A 559 -60.44 3.38 6.37
C PRO A 559 -59.72 2.40 5.45
N VAL A 560 -59.95 1.10 5.66
CA VAL A 560 -59.60 0.07 4.69
C VAL A 560 -60.41 0.33 3.42
N LYS A 561 -59.79 0.92 2.40
CA LYS A 561 -60.22 0.81 1.01
C LYS A 561 -59.00 0.59 0.14
N ASN A 562 -59.04 -0.50 -0.64
CA ASN A 562 -58.13 -0.74 -1.75
C ASN A 562 -58.06 0.52 -2.62
N ALA A 563 -56.93 1.21 -2.60
CA ALA A 563 -56.68 2.38 -3.44
C ALA A 563 -55.57 2.03 -4.43
N ASN A 564 -55.87 2.23 -5.71
CA ASN A 564 -54.93 2.07 -6.81
C ASN A 564 -53.74 3.02 -6.66
N ILE A 565 -52.60 2.57 -7.16
CA ILE A 565 -51.28 3.25 -7.09
C ILE A 565 -51.31 4.66 -7.71
N GLU A 566 -52.25 4.95 -8.61
CA GLU A 566 -52.38 6.27 -9.26
C GLU A 566 -52.94 7.37 -8.34
N ASP A 567 -53.79 7.04 -7.35
CA ASP A 567 -54.41 8.06 -6.50
C ASP A 567 -53.45 8.59 -5.43
N SER A 568 -52.46 7.79 -5.01
CA SER A 568 -51.46 8.19 -4.02
C SER A 568 -50.41 9.18 -4.57
N ILE A 569 -50.27 9.30 -5.89
CA ILE A 569 -49.32 10.23 -6.52
C ILE A 569 -49.89 11.67 -6.50
N LYS A 570 -51.21 11.84 -6.64
CA LYS A 570 -51.87 13.15 -6.63
C LYS A 570 -51.91 13.82 -5.25
N ASP A 571 -51.94 13.03 -4.18
CA ASP A 571 -51.96 13.58 -2.81
C ASP A 571 -50.59 14.13 -2.38
N LEU A 572 -49.49 13.67 -2.99
CA LEU A 572 -48.14 14.18 -2.74
C LEU A 572 -47.85 15.49 -3.49
N GLU A 573 -48.38 15.68 -4.69
CA GLU A 573 -48.22 16.94 -5.45
C GLU A 573 -48.92 18.15 -4.79
N ASN A 574 -49.99 17.91 -4.01
CA ASN A 574 -50.75 18.98 -3.35
C ASN A 574 -50.14 19.48 -2.02
N LEU A 575 -49.17 18.75 -1.45
CA LEU A 575 -48.52 19.13 -0.19
C LEU A 575 -47.36 20.14 -0.37
N ASP A 576 -46.84 20.32 -1.58
CA ASP A 576 -45.70 21.18 -1.89
C ASP A 576 -46.05 22.65 -2.18
N LEU A 577 -47.32 23.05 -2.13
CA LEU A 577 -47.75 24.41 -2.53
C LEU A 577 -48.13 25.38 -1.39
N ASN A 578 -48.08 24.99 -0.11
CA ASN A 578 -48.57 25.82 1.01
C ASN A 578 -47.57 26.01 2.17
N GLY A 579 -46.29 26.24 1.89
CA GLY A 579 -45.26 26.16 2.93
C GLY A 579 -44.08 27.13 2.90
N VAL A 580 -44.15 28.33 2.30
CA VAL A 580 -43.11 29.37 2.54
C VAL A 580 -43.71 30.78 2.54
N SER A 581 -43.98 31.33 3.73
CA SER A 581 -44.21 32.77 3.92
C SER A 581 -42.87 33.47 4.15
N ASN A 582 -42.34 34.16 3.14
CA ASN A 582 -41.12 34.97 3.25
C ASN A 582 -41.41 36.36 3.82
N GLY A 583 -40.64 36.73 4.85
CA GLY A 583 -40.57 38.08 5.40
C GLY A 583 -39.95 39.07 4.41
N LYS A 584 -40.53 40.27 4.38
CA LYS A 584 -40.16 41.42 3.54
C LYS A 584 -38.79 41.99 3.92
N THR A 585 -37.95 42.27 2.93
CA THR A 585 -37.15 43.52 2.89
C THR A 585 -37.05 44.02 1.44
N ASN A 586 -37.33 45.32 1.29
CA ASN A 586 -37.40 46.08 0.04
C ASN A 586 -36.04 46.30 -0.63
N GLY A 587 -36.03 46.31 -1.96
CA GLY A 587 -34.98 46.90 -2.80
C GLY A 587 -35.33 46.81 -4.29
N HIS A 588 -35.77 47.94 -4.87
CA HIS A 588 -36.11 48.09 -6.30
C HIS A 588 -34.86 48.03 -7.20
N ALA A 589 -34.96 47.38 -8.38
CA ALA A 589 -34.94 48.05 -9.70
C ALA A 589 -34.76 47.07 -10.89
N ASN A 590 -35.71 47.14 -11.82
CA ASN A 590 -35.67 47.04 -13.30
C ASN A 590 -34.86 45.95 -14.06
N GLY A 591 -35.56 45.31 -15.02
CA GLY A 591 -35.04 45.13 -16.39
C GLY A 591 -35.27 43.76 -17.04
N ASN A 592 -36.17 43.71 -18.02
CA ASN A 592 -36.55 42.56 -18.86
C ASN A 592 -35.39 41.86 -19.61
N GLY A 593 -35.55 40.55 -19.85
CA GLY A 593 -34.83 39.83 -20.90
C GLY A 593 -35.11 38.32 -20.90
N HIS A 594 -36.19 37.90 -21.56
CA HIS A 594 -36.37 36.50 -21.98
C HIS A 594 -35.44 36.21 -23.17
N ALA A 595 -34.69 35.10 -23.12
CA ALA A 595 -34.11 34.46 -24.29
C ALA A 595 -34.15 32.93 -24.11
N GLU A 596 -34.71 32.28 -25.13
CA GLU A 596 -34.97 30.85 -25.26
C GLU A 596 -33.66 30.03 -25.42
N VAL A 597 -33.70 28.78 -24.95
CA VAL A 597 -32.65 27.77 -25.15
C VAL A 597 -33.00 26.94 -26.40
N PRO A 598 -32.14 26.81 -27.41
CA PRO A 598 -32.43 26.02 -28.60
C PRO A 598 -32.19 24.51 -28.39
N PRO A 599 -32.86 23.63 -29.15
CA PRO A 599 -32.66 22.17 -29.07
C PRO A 599 -31.40 21.72 -29.85
N PRO A 600 -30.91 20.48 -29.61
CA PRO A 600 -29.65 19.99 -30.17
C PRO A 600 -29.74 19.75 -31.69
N THR A 601 -28.67 20.07 -32.40
CA THR A 601 -28.50 19.90 -33.84
C THR A 601 -28.24 18.44 -34.25
N GLU A 602 -28.73 18.06 -35.43
CA GLU A 602 -28.55 16.76 -36.09
C GLU A 602 -27.09 16.51 -36.54
N GLN A 603 -26.20 16.21 -35.60
CA GLN A 603 -24.85 15.67 -35.93
C GLN A 603 -24.32 14.65 -34.91
N MET A 604 -25.23 13.97 -34.19
CA MET A 604 -24.93 12.83 -33.30
C MET A 604 -25.92 11.69 -33.50
N LYS A 605 -26.05 11.21 -34.74
CA LYS A 605 -26.89 10.03 -35.09
C LYS A 605 -26.17 8.95 -35.89
N GLU A 606 -24.83 8.97 -35.94
CA GLU A 606 -24.05 8.08 -36.82
C GLU A 606 -23.04 7.17 -36.10
N PHE A 607 -23.22 6.86 -34.81
CA PHE A 607 -22.28 5.97 -34.10
C PHE A 607 -22.90 4.85 -33.24
N LEU A 608 -24.19 4.53 -33.41
CA LEU A 608 -24.86 3.51 -32.57
C LEU A 608 -25.74 2.49 -33.31
N GLU A 609 -25.48 2.22 -34.59
CA GLU A 609 -26.09 1.06 -35.27
C GLU A 609 -25.04 0.29 -36.08
N GLY A 610 -24.47 -0.73 -35.47
CA GLY A 610 -23.66 -1.76 -36.13
C GLY A 610 -24.10 -3.13 -35.61
N GLU A 611 -24.94 -3.82 -36.39
CA GLU A 611 -25.36 -5.20 -36.15
C GLU A 611 -24.21 -6.20 -36.34
N PRO A 612 -24.32 -7.42 -35.78
CA PRO A 612 -23.23 -8.38 -35.72
C PRO A 612 -23.18 -9.27 -36.97
N GLU A 613 -22.02 -9.36 -37.63
CA GLU A 613 -21.77 -10.39 -38.64
C GLU A 613 -20.93 -11.56 -38.09
N THR A 614 -21.38 -12.74 -38.47
CA THR A 614 -20.97 -14.10 -38.12
C THR A 614 -19.71 -14.59 -38.84
N GLU A 615 -18.93 -15.42 -38.12
CA GLU A 615 -18.01 -16.50 -38.55
C GLU A 615 -17.30 -16.45 -39.92
N LYS A 616 -15.96 -16.43 -39.86
CA LYS A 616 -15.08 -17.50 -40.40
C LYS A 616 -13.67 -17.46 -39.83
#